data_AF-A0A2E4XMF2-F1
#
_entry.id   AF-A0A2E4XMF2-F1
#
_cell.length_a   1.000
_cell.length_b   1.000
_cell.length_c   1.000
_cell.angle_alpha   90.00
_cell.angle_beta   90.00
_cell.angle_gamma   90.00
#
_symmetry.space_group_name_H-M   'P 1'
#
loop_
_entity.id
_entity.type
_entity.pdbx_description
1 polymer ?
#
loop_
_entity_poly.entity_id
_entity_poly.type
_entity_poly.pdbx_seq_one_letter_code
_entity_poly.pdbx_strand_id
1 'polypeptide(L)' 'MKKEFIYVKPRSRNAQDLFENSMYKLHSCRVVWRKNGEVGLESINNRHSFTMRESGDDDWEVVK' A
#
# COMPACT_ATOMS: atom_id res chain seq x y z
N MET A 1 -12.32 2.13 -17.12
CA MET A 1 -10.93 2.51 -16.75
C MET A 1 -10.18 1.27 -16.27
N LYS A 2 -8.93 1.10 -16.70
CA LYS A 2 -8.07 0.00 -16.23
C LYS A 2 -7.67 0.27 -14.78
N LYS A 3 -7.86 -0.71 -13.89
CA LYS A 3 -7.41 -0.61 -12.50
C LYS A 3 -5.92 -0.97 -12.44
N GLU A 4 -5.11 -0.08 -11.88
CA GLU A 4 -3.70 -0.32 -11.61
C GLU A 4 -3.56 -0.94 -10.22
N PHE A 5 -2.67 -1.94 -10.11
CA PHE A 5 -2.36 -2.61 -8.86
C PHE A 5 -0.86 -2.61 -8.64
N ILE A 6 -0.46 -2.47 -7.38
CA ILE A 6 0.92 -2.64 -6.93
C ILE A 6 0.95 -3.58 -5.73
N TYR A 7 2.11 -4.18 -5.50
CA TYR A 7 2.33 -5.02 -4.33
C TYR A 7 3.19 -4.26 -3.33
N VAL A 8 2.81 -4.30 -2.06
CA VAL A 8 3.58 -3.65 -0.98
C VAL A 8 3.95 -4.65 0.11
N LYS A 9 5.05 -4.39 0.81
CA LYS A 9 5.36 -5.05 2.08
C LYS A 9 5.64 -3.99 3.16
N PRO A 10 5.33 -4.28 4.43
CA PRO A 10 5.67 -3.39 5.54
C PRO A 10 7.19 -3.35 5.79
N ARG A 11 7.69 -2.18 6.22
CA ARG A 11 9.06 -1.95 6.66
C ARG A 11 9.13 -1.60 8.15
N SER A 12 8.10 -0.92 8.66
CA SER A 12 7.99 -0.52 10.05
C SER A 12 7.10 -1.47 10.85
N ARG A 13 7.20 -1.41 12.19
CA ARG A 13 6.30 -2.17 13.07
C ARG A 13 4.85 -1.75 12.93
N ASN A 14 4.58 -0.47 12.70
CA ASN A 14 3.21 0.04 12.51
C ASN A 14 2.62 -0.50 11.21
N ALA A 15 3.39 -0.48 10.12
CA ALA A 15 2.97 -1.06 8.86
C ALA A 15 2.76 -2.57 8.96
N GLN A 16 3.59 -3.28 9.73
CA GLN A 16 3.44 -4.71 9.98
C GLN A 16 2.09 -5.02 10.65
N ASP A 17 1.72 -4.26 11.67
CA ASP A 17 0.42 -4.42 12.35
C ASP A 17 -0.75 -4.18 11.39
N LEU A 18 -0.70 -3.11 10.59
CA LEU A 18 -1.70 -2.83 9.56
C LEU A 18 -1.78 -3.93 8.50
N PHE A 19 -0.63 -4.44 8.06
CA PHE A 19 -0.53 -5.50 7.07
C PHE A 19 -1.19 -6.80 7.58
N GLU A 20 -0.94 -7.16 8.85
CA GLU A 20 -1.51 -8.36 9.45
C GLU A 20 -3.00 -8.23 9.78
N ASN A 21 -3.40 -7.11 10.40
CA ASN A 21 -4.72 -6.97 11.00
C ASN A 21 -5.76 -6.30 10.09
N SER A 22 -5.32 -5.37 9.24
CA SER A 22 -6.23 -4.63 8.34
C SER A 22 -6.19 -5.17 6.92
N MET A 23 -5.00 -5.54 6.42
CA MET A 23 -4.82 -6.07 5.07
C MET A 23 -4.88 -7.59 5.00
N TYR A 24 -4.93 -8.31 6.13
CA TYR A 24 -4.97 -9.78 6.20
C TYR A 24 -3.83 -10.44 5.40
N LYS A 25 -2.64 -9.85 5.49
CA LYS A 25 -1.42 -10.30 4.79
C LYS A 25 -1.54 -10.28 3.26
N LEU A 26 -2.49 -9.53 2.70
CA LEU A 26 -2.65 -9.36 1.25
C LEU A 26 -1.78 -8.20 0.77
N HIS A 27 -0.74 -8.52 -0.02
CA HIS A 27 0.20 -7.53 -0.53
C HIS A 27 -0.39 -6.61 -1.62
N SER A 28 -1.42 -7.06 -2.33
CA SER A 28 -1.97 -6.35 -3.47
C SER A 28 -2.82 -5.15 -3.04
N CYS A 29 -2.51 -4.00 -3.62
CA CYS A 29 -3.20 -2.73 -3.41
C CYS A 29 -3.60 -2.11 -4.74
N ARG A 30 -4.80 -1.54 -4.79
CA ARG A 30 -5.32 -0.75 -5.90
C ARG A 30 -4.79 0.67 -5.82
N VAL A 31 -4.26 1.19 -6.92
CA VAL A 31 -3.90 2.60 -7.03
C VAL A 31 -5.18 3.42 -7.23
N VAL A 32 -5.41 4.36 -6.32
CA VAL A 32 -6.57 5.27 -6.34
C VAL A 32 -6.19 6.60 -7.00
N TRP A 33 -5.00 7.11 -6.68
CA TRP A 33 -4.45 8.33 -7.26
C TRP A 33 -2.92 8.35 -7.17
N ARG A 34 -2.30 9.18 -8.01
CA ARG A 34 -0.87 9.50 -7.94
C ARG A 34 -0.70 11.00 -8.07
N LYS A 35 0.08 11.61 -7.18
CA LYS A 35 0.35 13.05 -7.22
C LYS A 35 1.63 13.36 -6.47
N ASN A 36 2.51 14.17 -7.07
CA ASN A 36 3.70 14.72 -6.42
C ASN A 36 4.61 13.66 -5.77
N GLY A 37 4.75 12.46 -6.37
CA GLY A 37 5.57 11.37 -5.84
C GLY A 37 4.91 10.55 -4.73
N GLU A 38 3.66 10.84 -4.40
CA GLU A 38 2.83 10.04 -3.51
C GLU A 38 1.83 9.22 -4.30
N VAL A 39 1.49 8.05 -3.74
CA VAL A 39 0.47 7.15 -4.27
C VAL A 39 -0.56 6.86 -3.18
N GLY A 40 -1.82 7.07 -3.53
CA GLY A 40 -2.96 6.66 -2.72
C GLY A 40 -3.34 5.22 -3.05
N LEU A 41 -3.38 4.37 -2.03
CA LEU A 41 -3.59 2.95 -2.13
C LEU A 41 -4.80 2.50 -1.33
N GLU A 42 -5.46 1.46 -1.83
CA GLU A 42 -6.49 0.72 -1.11
C GLU A 42 -6.16 -0.77 -1.18
N SER A 43 -6.15 -1.45 -0.05
CA SER A 43 -5.92 -2.90 0.01
C SER A 43 -6.96 -3.65 -0.81
N ILE A 44 -6.59 -4.78 -1.42
CA ILE A 44 -7.51 -5.52 -2.31
C ILE A 44 -8.78 -6.03 -1.62
N ASN A 45 -8.76 -6.14 -0.30
CA ASN A 45 -9.94 -6.50 0.52
C ASN A 45 -10.83 -5.29 0.88
N ASN A 46 -10.49 -4.08 0.42
CA ASN A 46 -11.16 -2.80 0.70
C ASN A 46 -11.27 -2.44 2.19
N ARG A 47 -10.35 -2.92 3.03
CA ARG A 47 -10.37 -2.67 4.48
C ARG A 47 -9.37 -1.62 4.96
N HIS A 48 -8.38 -1.30 4.16
CA HIS A 48 -7.36 -0.33 4.52
C HIS A 48 -7.02 0.56 3.33
N SER A 49 -6.97 1.87 3.59
CA SER A 49 -6.52 2.86 2.62
C SER A 49 -5.43 3.69 3.25
N PHE A 50 -4.36 3.94 2.49
CA PHE A 50 -3.19 4.64 2.97
C PHE A 50 -2.49 5.35 1.81
N THR A 51 -1.65 6.32 2.17
CA THR A 51 -0.77 7.02 1.23
C THR A 51 0.66 6.62 1.54
N MET A 52 1.47 6.41 0.51
CA MET A 52 2.90 6.21 0.66
C MET A 52 3.66 7.01 -0.40
N ARG A 53 4.94 7.30 -0.12
CA ARG A 53 5.87 7.77 -1.15
C ARG A 53 6.23 6.62 -2.06
N GLU A 54 6.32 6.87 -3.37
CA GLU A 54 6.75 5.83 -4.32
C GLU A 54 8.20 5.38 -4.11
N SER A 55 8.99 6.23 -3.46
CA SER A 55 10.40 5.98 -3.14
C SER A 55 10.74 6.53 -1.76
N GLY A 56 11.48 5.76 -0.97
CA GLY A 56 11.96 6.20 0.34
C GLY A 56 10.85 6.38 1.38
N ASP A 57 9.77 5.59 1.28
CA ASP A 57 8.75 5.54 2.33
C ASP A 57 9.26 4.74 3.54
N ASP A 58 8.95 5.24 4.73
CA ASP A 58 9.42 4.68 6.01
C ASP A 58 8.63 3.44 6.43
N ASP A 59 7.36 3.36 6.02
CA ASP A 59 6.42 2.34 6.45
C ASP A 59 6.24 1.24 5.40
N TRP A 60 6.29 1.57 4.10
CA TRP A 60 5.96 0.65 3.01
C TRP A 60 7.06 0.55 1.94
N GLU A 61 7.20 -0.62 1.32
CA GLU A 61 8.08 -0.85 0.17
C GLU A 61 7.27 -1.47 -0.97
N VAL A 62 7.40 -0.94 -2.19
CA VAL A 62 6.85 -1.58 -3.39
C VAL A 62 7.68 -2.81 -3.74
N VAL A 63 7.03 -3.94 -3.97
CA VAL A 63 7.66 -5.19 -4.42
C VAL A 63 7.16 -5.61 -5.80
N LYS A 64 7.99 -6.39 -6.51
CA LYS A 64 7.67 -6.98 -7.81
C LYS A 64 7.11 -8.38 -7.67
#